data_AF-A0A3R7B8D3-F1
#
_entry.id   AF-A0A3R7B8D3-F1
#
_cell.length_a   1.000
_cell.length_b   1.000
_cell.length_c   1.000
_cell.angle_alpha   90.00
_cell.angle_beta   90.00
_cell.angle_gamma   90.00
#
_symmetry.space_group_name_H-M   'P 1'
#
loop_
_entity.id
_entity.type
_entity.pdbx_description
1 polymer ?
#
loop_
_entity_poly.entity_id
_entity_poly.type
_entity_poly.pdbx_seq_one_letter_code
_entity_poly.pdbx_strand_id
1 'polypeptide(L)'
;MDQLTNALAFANCSITTTKAHELILDVGAQRRKELELVDTQYSNALLGVSFVTVFGICLCSLYAFYRSHMFHLHVRAEIAHLGTFILVQLFVHHCWVATTETKALPAFHGTLMDHAMDKSPTAGPCTISFAYLSYFVQETSLYVARPVLLYTSFCKCGGRKGAPEKQIMHDASGTFKPGRLTAIMGPSGSGKTTLLNLVSGRVFTGSYYGYRLLNHELTSPTDYDVFMSSQGYVEQTDTFIETMTVRESLLFSAYLRLPDSMTLREKIERVQTILRVVQLDDAANTIIGGLLSGLKGLSGGQKRRLSIATELLRLPSVLILDEPTSGLDSTSSLLLVQMLASLANQQGLTVVSTIHQPRAEIFDLFHD
;
A
#
# COMPACT_ATOMS: atom_id res chain seq x y z
N MET A 1 -45.99 -6.81 -10.92
CA MET A 1 -46.58 -8.04 -10.33
C MET A 1 -45.70 -9.25 -10.65
N ASP A 2 -45.34 -9.51 -11.91
CA ASP A 2 -44.57 -10.73 -12.27
C ASP A 2 -43.10 -10.76 -11.81
N GLN A 3 -42.48 -9.62 -11.54
CA GLN A 3 -41.13 -9.58 -10.95
C GLN A 3 -41.11 -9.69 -9.41
N LEU A 4 -42.27 -9.48 -8.76
CA LEU A 4 -42.39 -9.49 -7.30
C LEU A 4 -42.67 -10.91 -6.77
N THR A 5 -43.38 -11.74 -7.55
CA THR A 5 -43.61 -13.17 -7.28
C THR A 5 -42.32 -13.99 -7.31
N ASN A 6 -41.38 -13.68 -8.22
CA ASN A 6 -40.12 -14.40 -8.34
C ASN A 6 -39.12 -14.09 -7.21
N ALA A 7 -39.19 -12.88 -6.62
CA ALA A 7 -38.32 -12.50 -5.50
C ALA A 7 -38.76 -13.16 -4.17
N LEU A 8 -40.06 -13.45 -3.99
CA LEU A 8 -40.61 -14.04 -2.77
C LEU A 8 -40.43 -15.57 -2.68
N ALA A 9 -40.26 -16.24 -3.82
CA ALA A 9 -39.95 -17.67 -3.88
C ALA A 9 -38.56 -18.01 -3.28
N PHE A 10 -37.62 -17.07 -3.31
CA PHE A 10 -36.29 -17.24 -2.68
C PHE A 10 -36.32 -17.12 -1.14
N ALA A 11 -37.42 -16.64 -0.55
CA ALA A 11 -37.56 -16.38 0.88
C ALA A 11 -38.63 -17.25 1.58
N ASN A 12 -39.18 -18.28 0.91
CA ASN A 12 -40.24 -19.16 1.45
C ASN A 12 -41.46 -18.39 2.04
N CYS A 13 -41.86 -17.28 1.41
CA CYS A 13 -43.05 -16.52 1.79
C CYS A 13 -44.02 -16.45 0.60
N SER A 14 -45.32 -16.54 0.86
CA SER A 14 -46.37 -16.38 -0.17
C SER A 14 -47.23 -15.15 0.11
N ILE A 15 -47.68 -14.48 -0.95
CA ILE A 15 -48.64 -13.37 -0.89
C ILE A 15 -49.90 -13.81 -1.63
N THR A 16 -51.04 -13.79 -0.94
CA THR A 16 -52.36 -14.01 -1.55
C THR A 16 -53.19 -12.73 -1.46
N THR A 17 -53.66 -12.24 -2.60
CA THR A 17 -54.58 -11.10 -2.68
C THR A 17 -56.01 -11.61 -2.80
N THR A 18 -56.88 -11.30 -1.84
CA THR A 18 -58.34 -11.43 -1.99
C THR A 18 -58.93 -10.14 -2.57
N LYS A 19 -60.09 -10.24 -3.22
CA LYS A 19 -60.69 -9.19 -4.08
C LYS A 19 -61.19 -7.91 -3.37
N ALA A 20 -60.76 -7.61 -2.15
CA ALA A 20 -61.03 -6.34 -1.49
C ALA A 20 -59.90 -6.02 -0.51
N HIS A 21 -59.10 -4.99 -0.85
CA HIS A 21 -58.23 -4.17 0.01
C HIS A 21 -57.63 -4.74 1.32
N GLU A 22 -57.16 -5.99 1.31
CA GLU A 22 -56.34 -6.57 2.39
C GLU A 22 -55.12 -7.30 1.80
N LEU A 23 -53.95 -7.04 2.39
CA LEU A 23 -52.69 -7.70 2.07
C LEU A 23 -52.28 -8.57 3.25
N ILE A 24 -52.30 -9.89 3.06
CA ILE A 24 -51.89 -10.85 4.08
C ILE A 24 -50.51 -11.40 3.71
N LEU A 25 -49.54 -11.21 4.60
CA LEU A 25 -48.19 -11.77 4.52
C LEU A 25 -48.08 -12.96 5.48
N ASP A 26 -47.92 -14.17 4.94
CA ASP A 26 -47.70 -15.37 5.74
C ASP A 26 -46.19 -15.69 5.78
N VAL A 27 -45.59 -15.49 6.95
CA VAL A 27 -44.17 -15.77 7.21
C VAL A 27 -44.14 -16.97 8.16
N GLY A 28 -43.66 -18.11 7.67
CA GLY A 28 -43.67 -19.37 8.41
C GLY A 28 -43.10 -19.24 9.84
N ALA A 29 -43.82 -19.88 10.77
CA ALA A 29 -43.60 -19.93 12.23
C ALA A 29 -43.88 -18.63 13.03
N GLN A 30 -45.16 -18.47 13.36
CA GLN A 30 -45.74 -17.70 14.48
C GLN A 30 -45.57 -16.16 14.50
N ARG A 31 -46.13 -15.45 13.51
CA ARG A 31 -46.81 -14.14 13.72
C ARG A 31 -47.51 -13.66 12.44
N ARG A 32 -48.85 -13.71 12.41
CA ARG A 32 -49.66 -12.93 11.45
C ARG A 32 -49.81 -11.49 11.97
N LYS A 33 -49.60 -10.50 11.10
CA LYS A 33 -49.92 -9.09 11.36
C LYS A 33 -50.76 -8.56 10.20
N GLU A 34 -51.98 -8.17 10.51
CA GLU A 34 -52.85 -7.42 9.61
C GLU A 34 -52.44 -5.94 9.66
N LEU A 35 -52.31 -5.31 8.50
CA LEU A 35 -51.99 -3.90 8.35
C LEU A 35 -53.17 -3.21 7.67
N GLU A 36 -53.98 -2.49 8.44
CA GLU A 36 -54.99 -1.57 7.90
C GLU A 36 -54.30 -0.30 7.38
N LEU A 37 -54.44 -0.03 6.09
CA LEU A 37 -53.99 1.21 5.47
C LEU A 37 -55.10 2.26 5.61
N VAL A 38 -54.91 3.21 6.53
CA VAL A 38 -55.75 4.41 6.63
C VAL A 38 -55.41 5.35 5.48
N ASP A 39 -56.41 5.63 4.63
CA ASP A 39 -56.31 6.58 3.52
C ASP A 39 -55.96 7.99 4.04
N THR A 40 -54.72 8.43 3.80
CA THR A 40 -54.33 9.82 3.97
C THR A 40 -53.88 10.39 2.63
N GLN A 41 -54.53 11.48 2.24
CA GLN A 41 -54.34 12.21 1.00
C GLN A 41 -52.96 12.88 0.96
N TYR A 42 -51.93 12.17 0.50
CA TYR A 42 -50.68 12.81 0.06
C TYR A 42 -50.23 12.23 -1.28
N SER A 43 -50.05 13.15 -2.24
CA SER A 43 -49.73 12.92 -3.64
C SER A 43 -48.59 11.91 -3.87
N ASN A 44 -48.74 11.07 -4.90
CA ASN A 44 -47.84 10.01 -5.36
C ASN A 44 -46.35 10.40 -5.46
N ALA A 45 -46.02 11.69 -5.52
CA ALA A 45 -44.65 12.20 -5.51
C ALA A 45 -43.94 12.01 -4.15
N LEU A 46 -44.65 12.14 -3.02
CA LEU A 46 -44.05 11.96 -1.69
C LEU A 46 -43.79 10.48 -1.34
N LEU A 47 -44.65 9.58 -1.85
CA LEU A 47 -44.45 8.13 -1.78
C LEU A 47 -43.24 7.67 -2.60
N GLY A 48 -43.01 8.25 -3.78
CA GLY A 48 -41.82 7.97 -4.59
C GLY A 48 -40.52 8.42 -3.92
N VAL A 49 -40.50 9.62 -3.33
CA VAL A 49 -39.32 10.15 -2.61
C VAL A 49 -39.04 9.33 -1.35
N SER A 50 -40.08 8.86 -0.65
CA SER A 50 -39.95 8.00 0.53
C SER A 50 -39.43 6.60 0.14
N PHE A 51 -39.87 6.05 -1.00
CA PHE A 51 -39.41 4.75 -1.46
C PHE A 51 -37.94 4.77 -1.91
N VAL A 52 -37.53 5.80 -2.66
CA VAL A 52 -36.13 5.95 -3.13
C VAL A 52 -35.17 6.20 -1.96
N THR A 53 -35.58 7.00 -0.97
CA THR A 53 -34.75 7.27 0.21
C THR A 53 -34.63 6.05 1.12
N VAL A 54 -35.74 5.35 1.38
CA VAL A 54 -35.71 4.12 2.20
C VAL A 54 -34.93 3.00 1.49
N PHE A 55 -35.11 2.83 0.18
CA PHE A 55 -34.37 1.82 -0.59
C PHE A 55 -32.87 2.14 -0.67
N GLY A 56 -32.51 3.43 -0.82
CA GLY A 56 -31.13 3.90 -0.77
C GLY A 56 -30.47 3.71 0.60
N ILE A 57 -31.18 4.01 1.69
CA ILE A 57 -30.68 3.78 3.06
C ILE A 57 -30.50 2.27 3.32
N CYS A 58 -31.41 1.43 2.82
CA CYS A 58 -31.32 -0.02 2.95
C CYS A 58 -30.13 -0.59 2.16
N LEU A 59 -29.90 -0.15 0.92
CA LEU A 59 -28.73 -0.52 0.10
C LEU A 59 -27.41 -0.05 0.72
N CYS A 60 -27.34 1.17 1.25
CA CYS A 60 -26.16 1.67 1.95
C CYS A 60 -25.88 0.90 3.24
N SER A 61 -26.92 0.52 3.97
CA SER A 61 -26.80 -0.27 5.20
C SER A 61 -26.39 -1.71 4.90
N LEU A 62 -26.90 -2.30 3.82
CA LEU A 62 -26.51 -3.62 3.34
C LEU A 62 -25.07 -3.62 2.81
N TYR A 63 -24.66 -2.56 2.10
CA TYR A 63 -23.28 -2.38 1.64
C TYR A 63 -22.30 -2.16 2.81
N ALA A 64 -22.70 -1.39 3.83
CA ALA A 64 -21.91 -1.19 5.05
C ALA A 64 -21.77 -2.48 5.88
N PHE A 65 -22.84 -3.26 5.98
CA PHE A 65 -22.84 -4.58 6.63
C PHE A 65 -21.99 -5.61 5.85
N TYR A 66 -22.04 -5.58 4.52
CA TYR A 66 -21.24 -6.47 3.67
C TYR A 66 -19.75 -6.09 3.66
N ARG A 67 -19.43 -4.81 3.82
CA ARG A 67 -18.05 -4.32 3.99
C ARG A 67 -17.45 -4.71 5.34
N SER A 68 -18.25 -4.90 6.39
CA SER A 68 -17.76 -5.26 7.73
C SER A 68 -17.50 -6.75 7.91
N HIS A 69 -18.17 -7.63 7.15
CA HIS A 69 -17.94 -9.07 7.19
C HIS A 69 -17.20 -9.58 5.93
N MET A 70 -15.89 -9.76 6.07
CA MET A 70 -15.01 -10.43 5.10
C MET A 70 -15.48 -11.86 4.79
N PHE A 71 -16.17 -12.09 3.67
CA PHE A 71 -16.32 -13.43 3.09
C PHE A 71 -16.19 -13.44 1.55
N HIS A 72 -15.22 -14.26 1.10
CA HIS A 72 -14.90 -14.82 -0.23
C HIS A 72 -14.98 -13.99 -1.54
N LEU A 73 -13.83 -14.00 -2.25
CA LEU A 73 -13.53 -13.30 -3.50
C LEU A 73 -14.39 -13.68 -4.73
N HIS A 74 -15.07 -14.83 -4.74
CA HIS A 74 -15.79 -15.30 -5.94
C HIS A 74 -17.12 -14.57 -6.23
N VAL A 75 -17.71 -13.89 -5.24
CA VAL A 75 -18.97 -13.13 -5.42
C VAL A 75 -18.72 -11.71 -5.96
N ARG A 76 -17.47 -11.23 -5.93
CA ARG A 76 -17.10 -9.87 -6.37
C ARG A 76 -17.25 -9.62 -7.87
N ALA A 77 -17.05 -10.63 -8.71
CA ALA A 77 -17.11 -10.48 -10.16
C ALA A 77 -18.57 -10.37 -10.67
N GLU A 78 -19.48 -11.17 -10.12
CA GLU A 78 -20.90 -11.18 -10.50
C GLU A 78 -21.62 -9.90 -10.05
N ILE A 79 -21.32 -9.37 -8.86
CA ILE A 79 -21.96 -8.13 -8.36
C ILE A 79 -21.42 -6.87 -9.05
N ALA A 80 -20.16 -6.87 -9.49
CA ALA A 80 -19.62 -5.76 -10.28
C ALA A 80 -20.38 -5.61 -11.62
N HIS A 81 -20.73 -6.73 -12.27
CA HIS A 81 -21.54 -6.73 -13.48
C HIS A 81 -22.96 -6.19 -13.24
N LEU A 82 -23.60 -6.55 -12.13
CA LEU A 82 -24.92 -6.04 -11.76
C LEU A 82 -24.92 -4.52 -11.45
N GLY A 83 -23.86 -4.03 -10.80
CA GLY A 83 -23.68 -2.61 -10.49
C GLY A 83 -23.49 -1.74 -11.73
N THR A 84 -22.70 -2.21 -12.72
CA THR A 84 -22.58 -1.54 -14.02
C THR A 84 -23.89 -1.55 -14.81
N PHE A 85 -24.70 -2.61 -14.73
CA PHE A 85 -25.96 -2.71 -15.46
C PHE A 85 -27.01 -1.71 -14.96
N ILE A 86 -27.08 -1.50 -13.63
CA ILE A 86 -28.01 -0.55 -13.00
C ILE A 86 -27.57 0.91 -13.24
N LEU A 87 -26.27 1.19 -13.18
CA LEU A 87 -25.73 2.53 -13.48
C LEU A 87 -25.92 2.91 -14.96
N VAL A 88 -25.75 1.97 -15.88
CA VAL A 88 -26.01 2.19 -17.31
C VAL A 88 -27.50 2.46 -17.57
N GLN A 89 -28.44 1.77 -16.91
CA GLN A 89 -29.86 2.08 -17.07
C GLN A 89 -30.28 3.43 -16.49
N LEU A 90 -29.69 3.86 -15.37
CA LEU A 90 -29.93 5.19 -14.79
C LEU A 90 -29.32 6.31 -15.66
N PHE A 91 -28.18 6.06 -16.30
CA PHE A 91 -27.54 7.00 -17.23
C PHE A 91 -28.31 7.12 -18.56
N VAL A 92 -28.81 5.98 -19.09
CA VAL A 92 -29.62 5.96 -20.32
C VAL A 92 -30.98 6.64 -20.12
N HIS A 93 -31.58 6.58 -18.93
CA HIS A 93 -32.85 7.28 -18.68
C HIS A 93 -32.68 8.80 -18.51
N HIS A 94 -31.55 9.26 -17.99
CA HIS A 94 -31.26 10.71 -17.83
C HIS A 94 -30.71 11.37 -19.11
N CYS A 95 -30.09 10.63 -20.02
CA CYS A 95 -29.54 11.15 -21.27
C CYS A 95 -30.53 11.14 -22.46
N TRP A 96 -31.74 10.57 -22.31
CA TRP A 96 -32.73 10.50 -23.39
C TRP A 96 -33.56 11.79 -23.60
N VAL A 97 -33.34 12.85 -22.80
CA VAL A 97 -34.03 14.16 -22.92
C VAL A 97 -33.18 15.23 -23.62
N ALA A 98 -31.92 14.97 -23.97
CA ALA A 98 -31.08 15.94 -24.68
C ALA A 98 -30.67 15.41 -26.06
N THR A 99 -31.38 15.91 -27.08
CA THR A 99 -30.92 16.15 -28.45
C THR A 99 -30.42 14.96 -29.26
N THR A 100 -31.30 14.60 -30.21
CA THR A 100 -30.99 14.22 -31.58
C THR A 100 -29.74 14.92 -32.14
N GLU A 101 -28.73 14.16 -32.54
CA GLU A 101 -28.14 14.21 -33.88
C GLU A 101 -27.08 13.12 -34.06
N THR A 102 -27.18 12.43 -35.18
CA THR A 102 -26.35 11.31 -35.62
C THR A 102 -24.99 11.78 -36.17
N LYS A 103 -23.91 11.07 -35.84
CA LYS A 103 -22.80 10.79 -36.77
C LYS A 103 -21.99 9.58 -36.31
N ALA A 104 -21.94 8.59 -37.19
CA ALA A 104 -21.19 7.34 -37.05
C ALA A 104 -19.68 7.51 -37.33
N LEU A 105 -18.84 6.62 -36.81
CA LEU A 105 -17.54 6.15 -37.34
C LEU A 105 -16.99 5.01 -36.43
N PRO A 106 -16.02 4.16 -36.87
CA PRO A 106 -16.26 2.74 -37.09
C PRO A 106 -15.65 1.80 -36.03
N ALA A 107 -16.11 0.55 -36.06
CA ALA A 107 -15.55 -0.57 -35.33
C ALA A 107 -14.12 -0.89 -35.82
N PHE A 108 -13.19 -1.12 -34.88
CA PHE A 108 -11.94 -1.81 -35.14
C PHE A 108 -11.83 -3.01 -34.19
N HIS A 109 -12.20 -4.18 -34.71
CA HIS A 109 -11.74 -5.46 -34.20
C HIS A 109 -10.30 -5.65 -34.66
N GLY A 110 -9.39 -5.84 -33.71
CA GLY A 110 -7.98 -6.12 -33.99
C GLY A 110 -7.35 -6.81 -32.79
N THR A 111 -7.28 -8.12 -32.88
CA THR A 111 -6.45 -9.05 -32.09
C THR A 111 -5.08 -8.49 -31.73
N LEU A 112 -4.75 -8.45 -30.44
CA LEU A 112 -3.37 -8.44 -29.96
C LEU A 112 -3.32 -9.12 -28.57
N MET A 113 -3.53 -10.44 -28.58
CA MET A 113 -2.83 -11.30 -27.64
C MET A 113 -1.35 -11.33 -28.07
N ASP A 114 -0.47 -11.49 -27.08
CA ASP A 114 1.00 -11.53 -27.18
C ASP A 114 1.70 -10.16 -27.27
N HIS A 115 1.78 -9.43 -26.14
CA HIS A 115 2.95 -8.62 -25.70
C HIS A 115 2.69 -7.82 -24.41
N ALA A 116 2.14 -8.47 -23.38
CA ALA A 116 2.00 -7.89 -22.05
C ALA A 116 2.37 -8.90 -20.96
N MET A 117 3.61 -9.38 -21.00
CA MET A 117 4.23 -10.10 -19.89
C MET A 117 5.59 -9.46 -19.59
N ASP A 118 5.73 -9.03 -18.35
CA ASP A 118 6.94 -8.62 -17.64
C ASP A 118 7.61 -7.29 -18.05
N LYS A 119 7.10 -6.19 -17.49
CA LYS A 119 7.91 -5.01 -17.18
C LYS A 119 7.81 -4.71 -15.69
N SER A 120 8.23 -5.65 -14.85
CA SER A 120 8.86 -5.22 -13.59
C SER A 120 10.13 -4.43 -13.96
N PRO A 121 10.46 -3.30 -13.28
CA PRO A 121 11.70 -2.60 -13.58
C PRO A 121 12.83 -3.59 -13.30
N THR A 122 13.44 -4.06 -14.38
CA THR A 122 14.47 -5.08 -14.38
C THR A 122 15.58 -4.71 -13.40
N ALA A 123 16.11 -5.71 -12.69
CA ALA A 123 17.23 -5.66 -11.75
C ALA A 123 18.56 -5.25 -12.42
N GLY A 124 18.55 -4.12 -13.11
CA GLY A 124 19.69 -3.48 -13.75
C GLY A 124 20.17 -2.29 -12.93
N PRO A 125 21.39 -1.80 -13.24
CA PRO A 125 21.99 -0.67 -12.55
C PRO A 125 21.09 0.57 -12.63
N CYS A 126 20.76 1.19 -11.50
CA CYS A 126 19.86 2.32 -11.43
C CYS A 126 20.52 3.56 -10.81
N THR A 127 20.59 4.66 -11.55
CA THR A 127 21.09 5.94 -11.05
C THR A 127 19.92 6.80 -10.56
N ILE A 128 19.99 7.32 -9.33
CA ILE A 128 19.04 8.32 -8.84
C ILE A 128 19.74 9.68 -8.82
N SER A 129 19.23 10.63 -9.59
CA SER A 129 19.71 12.03 -9.55
C SER A 129 18.61 12.92 -8.98
N PHE A 130 18.95 13.92 -8.18
CA PHE A 130 18.01 14.91 -7.68
C PHE A 130 18.67 16.28 -7.69
N ALA A 131 17.89 17.32 -7.93
CA ALA A 131 18.38 18.69 -7.93
C ALA A 131 17.35 19.67 -7.39
N TYR A 132 17.87 20.71 -6.73
CA TYR A 132 17.10 21.80 -6.12
C TYR A 132 16.03 21.29 -5.15
N LEU A 133 16.33 20.21 -4.43
CA LEU A 133 15.38 19.56 -3.53
C LEU A 133 15.23 20.40 -2.26
N SER A 134 14.08 21.06 -2.14
CA SER A 134 13.70 21.86 -1.00
C SER A 134 12.43 21.28 -0.36
N TYR A 135 12.37 21.22 0.98
CA TYR A 135 11.26 20.59 1.71
C TYR A 135 10.77 21.47 2.85
N PHE A 136 9.46 21.61 2.93
CA PHE A 136 8.74 22.47 3.85
C PHE A 136 7.74 21.66 4.65
N VAL A 137 7.79 21.81 5.97
CA VAL A 137 6.85 21.20 6.89
C VAL A 137 5.99 22.29 7.51
N GLN A 138 4.68 22.09 7.49
CA GLN A 138 3.77 22.92 8.26
C GLN A 138 3.92 22.56 9.74
N GLU A 139 4.25 23.52 10.59
CA GLU A 139 4.22 23.34 12.04
C GLU A 139 2.78 23.15 12.51
N THR A 140 2.25 21.94 12.38
CA THR A 140 1.14 21.52 13.22
C THR A 140 1.72 21.27 14.60
N SER A 141 1.41 22.15 15.56
CA SER A 141 1.63 21.90 16.99
C SER A 141 0.90 20.60 17.36
N LEU A 142 1.59 19.47 17.22
CA LEU A 142 1.00 18.14 17.36
C LEU A 142 0.92 17.84 18.86
N TYR A 143 -0.23 18.12 19.47
CA TYR A 143 -0.60 17.44 20.71
C TYR A 143 -0.68 15.95 20.40
N VAL A 144 0.27 15.19 20.93
CA VAL A 144 0.27 13.73 20.86
C VAL A 144 -0.88 13.22 21.71
N ALA A 145 -2.05 13.06 21.11
CA ALA A 145 -3.06 12.14 21.63
C ALA A 145 -2.65 10.72 21.22
N ARG A 146 -2.43 9.86 22.22
CA ARG A 146 -2.11 8.44 22.05
C ARG A 146 -3.25 7.68 21.32
N PRO A 147 -2.94 6.50 20.73
CA PRO A 147 -3.62 5.99 19.54
C PRO A 147 -4.79 5.06 19.89
N VAL A 148 -5.87 5.12 19.10
CA VAL A 148 -6.76 3.98 18.86
C VAL A 148 -7.31 4.06 17.43
N LEU A 149 -7.12 2.95 16.72
CA LEU A 149 -7.82 2.49 15.53
C LEU A 149 -9.18 3.16 15.24
N LEU A 150 -9.33 3.76 14.06
CA LEU A 150 -10.22 3.23 13.01
C LEU A 150 -10.28 4.18 11.82
N TYR A 151 -10.33 3.53 10.67
CA TYR A 151 -10.36 4.08 9.33
C TYR A 151 -11.68 4.81 9.07
N THR A 152 -11.68 6.15 9.08
CA THR A 152 -12.65 6.93 8.30
C THR A 152 -11.98 8.22 7.82
N SER A 153 -12.07 8.41 6.50
CA SER A 153 -12.21 9.69 5.80
C SER A 153 -11.24 10.79 6.20
N PHE A 154 -10.35 11.17 5.27
CA PHE A 154 -9.63 12.45 5.27
C PHE A 154 -10.51 13.58 5.84
N CYS A 155 -10.35 13.87 7.12
CA CYS A 155 -10.70 15.17 7.64
C CYS A 155 -9.76 16.13 6.93
N LYS A 156 -10.33 17.02 6.10
CA LYS A 156 -9.74 18.34 5.93
C LYS A 156 -9.69 18.96 7.32
N CYS A 157 -8.64 18.67 8.07
CA CYS A 157 -8.29 19.45 9.23
C CYS A 157 -8.07 20.86 8.70
N GLY A 158 -9.03 21.74 8.98
CA GLY A 158 -8.90 23.17 8.72
C GLY A 158 -7.68 23.66 9.47
N GLY A 159 -6.54 23.70 8.78
CA GLY A 159 -5.32 24.29 9.29
C GLY A 159 -5.60 25.74 9.65
N ARG A 160 -5.17 26.16 10.84
CA ARG A 160 -5.09 27.57 11.17
C ARG A 160 -4.30 28.26 10.07
N LYS A 161 -4.90 29.25 9.39
CA LYS A 161 -4.17 30.17 8.50
C LYS A 161 -3.07 30.83 9.36
N GLY A 162 -1.81 30.47 9.13
CA GLY A 162 -0.67 31.18 9.69
C GLY A 162 0.33 30.38 10.54
N ALA A 163 0.34 29.04 10.53
CA ALA A 163 1.52 28.34 11.04
C ALA A 163 2.71 28.60 10.08
N PRO A 164 3.87 29.07 10.56
CA PRO A 164 5.02 29.30 9.70
C PRO A 164 5.45 27.95 9.08
N GLU A 165 5.63 27.94 7.76
CA GLU A 165 6.21 26.79 7.08
C GLU A 165 7.70 26.74 7.43
N LYS A 166 8.11 25.68 8.12
CA LYS A 166 9.50 25.43 8.46
C LYS A 166 10.16 24.72 7.29
N GLN A 167 11.10 25.39 6.65
CA GLN A 167 11.96 24.76 5.66
C GLN A 167 13.00 23.88 6.37
N ILE A 168 13.04 22.60 6.01
CA ILE A 168 13.99 21.61 6.54
C ILE A 168 15.16 21.41 5.58
N MET A 169 14.87 21.34 4.28
CA MET A 169 15.87 21.14 3.23
C MET A 169 15.98 22.38 2.35
N HIS A 170 17.21 22.79 2.06
CA HIS A 170 17.54 23.96 1.26
C HIS A 170 18.32 23.54 0.00
N ASP A 171 17.62 23.46 -1.13
CA ASP A 171 18.14 23.27 -2.50
C ASP A 171 19.20 22.17 -2.63
N ALA A 172 18.96 21.03 -2.00
CA ALA A 172 19.89 19.90 -2.03
C ALA A 172 19.93 19.26 -3.43
N SER A 173 21.14 18.99 -3.93
CA SER A 173 21.36 18.37 -5.24
C SER A 173 22.42 17.28 -5.12
N GLY A 174 22.25 16.18 -5.85
CA GLY A 174 23.14 15.03 -5.76
C GLY A 174 22.79 13.89 -6.72
N THR A 175 23.65 12.88 -6.77
CA THR A 175 23.46 11.71 -7.61
C THR A 175 23.99 10.46 -6.93
N PHE A 176 23.15 9.43 -6.86
CA PHE A 176 23.51 8.09 -6.39
C PHE A 176 23.70 7.17 -7.60
N LYS A 177 24.88 6.58 -7.70
CA LYS A 177 25.30 5.81 -8.87
C LYS A 177 25.26 4.30 -8.57
N PRO A 178 24.96 3.47 -9.59
CA PRO A 178 25.01 2.02 -9.47
C PRO A 178 26.43 1.52 -9.21
N GLY A 179 26.50 0.41 -8.48
CA GLY A 179 27.79 -0.19 -8.13
C GLY A 179 28.58 0.62 -7.10
N ARG A 180 27.95 1.57 -6.41
CA ARG A 180 28.61 2.43 -5.43
C ARG A 180 27.83 2.44 -4.12
N LEU A 181 28.60 2.52 -3.04
CA LEU A 181 28.12 2.73 -1.68
C LEU A 181 28.35 4.20 -1.31
N THR A 182 27.27 4.97 -1.22
CA THR A 182 27.31 6.41 -0.91
C THR A 182 26.92 6.67 0.54
N ALA A 183 27.71 7.48 1.24
CA ALA A 183 27.42 7.92 2.61
C ALA A 183 26.79 9.31 2.62
N ILE A 184 25.69 9.46 3.37
CA ILE A 184 25.15 10.76 3.75
C ILE A 184 25.52 11.03 5.20
N MET A 185 26.37 12.03 5.42
CA MET A 185 26.87 12.42 6.73
C MET A 185 26.41 13.82 7.12
N GLY A 186 26.21 14.04 8.41
CA GLY A 186 25.81 15.32 8.96
C GLY A 186 25.38 15.19 10.42
N PRO A 187 25.35 16.30 11.17
CA PRO A 187 24.95 16.28 12.58
C PRO A 187 23.50 15.81 12.76
N SER A 188 23.14 15.39 13.97
CA SER A 188 21.76 15.07 14.31
C SER A 188 20.84 16.26 14.04
N GLY A 189 19.69 15.99 13.41
CA GLY A 189 18.73 17.04 13.02
C GLY A 189 19.05 17.78 11.71
N SER A 190 20.11 17.41 10.99
CA SER A 190 20.47 18.05 9.70
C SER A 190 19.59 17.67 8.50
N GLY A 191 18.53 16.88 8.70
CA GLY A 191 17.63 16.46 7.61
C GLY A 191 18.07 15.24 6.81
N LYS A 192 19.04 14.43 7.27
CA LYS A 192 19.51 13.20 6.60
C LYS A 192 18.37 12.22 6.26
N THR A 193 17.63 11.80 7.28
CA THR A 193 16.45 10.94 7.15
C THR A 193 15.39 11.60 6.27
N THR A 194 15.23 12.92 6.36
CA THR A 194 14.29 13.67 5.52
C THR A 194 14.68 13.62 4.04
N LEU A 195 15.96 13.80 3.72
CA LEU A 195 16.50 13.66 2.37
C LEU A 195 16.28 12.24 1.84
N LEU A 196 16.62 11.21 2.63
CA LEU A 196 16.37 9.82 2.24
C LEU A 196 14.90 9.56 1.94
N ASN A 197 13.99 9.99 2.83
CA ASN A 197 12.55 9.82 2.63
C ASN A 197 12.03 10.55 1.40
N LEU A 198 12.54 11.74 1.09
CA LEU A 198 12.18 12.46 -0.13
C LEU A 198 12.66 11.72 -1.37
N VAL A 199 13.92 11.25 -1.37
CA VAL A 199 14.50 10.51 -2.50
C VAL A 199 13.86 9.14 -2.70
N SER A 200 13.36 8.52 -1.64
CA SER A 200 12.63 7.25 -1.69
C SER A 200 11.12 7.40 -1.89
N GLY A 201 10.60 8.62 -2.03
CA GLY A 201 9.16 8.87 -2.20
C GLY A 201 8.30 8.49 -0.98
N ARG A 202 8.88 8.47 0.23
CA ARG A 202 8.20 8.11 1.50
C ARG A 202 7.67 9.33 2.27
N VAL A 203 7.60 10.50 1.65
CA VAL A 203 7.08 11.71 2.28
C VAL A 203 5.59 11.84 1.98
N PHE A 204 4.77 11.74 3.04
CA PHE A 204 3.30 11.82 2.95
C PHE A 204 2.72 13.18 3.36
N THR A 205 3.53 14.05 3.95
CA THR A 205 3.12 15.36 4.48
C THR A 205 4.11 16.45 4.10
N GLY A 206 3.66 17.71 4.08
CA GLY A 206 4.47 18.85 3.68
C GLY A 206 4.47 19.09 2.16
N SER A 207 5.23 20.10 1.74
CA SER A 207 5.45 20.45 0.33
C SER A 207 6.93 20.34 0.00
N TYR A 208 7.25 19.88 -1.21
CA TYR A 208 8.62 19.84 -1.71
C TYR A 208 8.70 20.45 -3.11
N TYR A 209 9.86 21.00 -3.42
CA TYR A 209 10.21 21.55 -4.74
C TYR A 209 11.50 20.88 -5.21
N GLY A 210 11.73 20.93 -6.52
CA GLY A 210 12.86 20.27 -7.18
C GLY A 210 12.42 19.12 -8.06
N TYR A 211 13.38 18.42 -8.64
CA TYR A 211 13.11 17.27 -9.50
C TYR A 211 14.01 16.09 -9.15
N ARG A 212 13.50 14.89 -9.44
CA ARG A 212 14.20 13.62 -9.31
C ARG A 212 14.18 12.92 -10.66
N LEU A 213 15.34 12.41 -11.06
CA LEU A 213 15.55 11.67 -12.29
C LEU A 213 15.97 10.25 -11.94
N LEU A 214 15.44 9.29 -12.69
CA LEU A 214 15.87 7.89 -12.65
C LEU A 214 16.59 7.62 -13.95
N ASN A 215 17.83 7.13 -13.89
CA ASN A 215 18.68 6.89 -15.05
C ASN A 215 18.78 8.12 -15.99
N HIS A 216 18.85 9.31 -15.41
CA HIS A 216 18.91 10.60 -16.12
C HIS A 216 17.61 11.01 -16.86
N GLU A 217 16.52 10.29 -16.68
CA GLU A 217 15.24 10.59 -17.31
C GLU A 217 14.16 10.97 -16.29
N LEU A 218 13.26 11.87 -16.72
CA LEU A 218 12.01 12.13 -16.00
C LEU A 218 11.08 10.95 -16.25
N THR A 219 10.85 10.17 -15.21
CA THR A 219 10.01 8.98 -15.27
C THR A 219 8.53 9.38 -15.35
N SER A 220 7.73 8.63 -16.12
CA SER A 220 6.28 8.80 -16.14
C SER A 220 5.71 8.59 -14.72
N PRO A 221 4.59 9.23 -14.33
CA PRO A 221 4.04 9.06 -12.99
C PRO A 221 3.79 7.59 -12.61
N THR A 222 3.29 6.78 -13.56
CA THR A 222 3.02 5.36 -13.34
C THR A 222 4.30 4.55 -13.13
N ASP A 223 5.31 4.76 -13.97
CA ASP A 223 6.57 4.03 -13.87
C ASP A 223 7.35 4.43 -12.60
N TYR A 224 7.19 5.69 -12.19
CA TYR A 224 7.79 6.23 -10.99
C TYR A 224 7.20 5.59 -9.73
N ASP A 225 5.87 5.45 -9.65
CA ASP A 225 5.21 4.79 -8.52
C ASP A 225 5.60 3.31 -8.43
N VAL A 226 5.65 2.62 -9.57
CA VAL A 226 6.13 1.24 -9.65
C VAL A 226 7.58 1.15 -9.17
N PHE A 227 8.46 2.03 -9.65
CA PHE A 227 9.86 2.02 -9.23
C PHE A 227 10.01 2.33 -7.74
N MET A 228 9.32 3.33 -7.21
CA MET A 228 9.33 3.65 -5.77
C MET A 228 8.85 2.48 -4.93
N SER A 229 7.83 1.75 -5.40
CA SER A 229 7.37 0.54 -4.73
C SER A 229 8.40 -0.60 -4.76
N SER A 230 9.32 -0.58 -5.73
CA SER A 230 10.34 -1.62 -5.95
C SER A 230 11.69 -1.36 -5.26
N GLN A 231 11.88 -0.17 -4.65
CA GLN A 231 13.09 0.12 -3.87
C GLN A 231 13.13 -0.65 -2.55
N GLY A 232 14.35 -0.92 -2.06
CA GLY A 232 14.57 -1.39 -0.70
C GLY A 232 14.81 -0.21 0.24
N TYR A 233 14.05 -0.11 1.32
CA TYR A 233 14.27 0.90 2.35
C TYR A 233 14.39 0.24 3.72
N VAL A 234 15.56 0.35 4.34
CA VAL A 234 15.83 -0.16 5.68
C VAL A 234 15.73 0.99 6.67
N GLU A 235 14.70 0.95 7.52
CA GLU A 235 14.45 1.97 8.54
C GLU A 235 15.52 1.96 9.64
N GLN A 236 15.57 2.99 10.49
CA GLN A 236 16.52 3.06 11.60
C GLN A 236 16.27 1.96 12.65
N THR A 237 15.01 1.61 12.91
CA THR A 237 14.62 0.62 13.91
C THR A 237 14.17 -0.69 13.28
N ASP A 238 14.76 -1.79 13.70
CA ASP A 238 14.39 -3.13 13.26
C ASP A 238 13.12 -3.62 13.97
N THR A 239 12.07 -3.95 13.22
CA THR A 239 10.80 -4.45 13.79
C THR A 239 10.49 -5.84 13.27
N PHE A 240 10.49 -6.83 14.16
CA PHE A 240 10.23 -8.23 13.83
C PHE A 240 9.29 -8.89 14.84
N ILE A 241 8.65 -9.98 14.42
CA ILE A 241 7.91 -10.87 15.32
C ILE A 241 8.94 -11.70 16.09
N GLU A 242 9.13 -11.36 17.38
CA GLU A 242 10.21 -11.91 18.20
C GLU A 242 10.12 -13.43 18.44
N THR A 243 8.93 -14.02 18.27
CA THR A 243 8.70 -15.46 18.46
C THR A 243 9.00 -16.32 17.22
N MET A 244 9.17 -15.70 16.05
CA MET A 244 9.49 -16.42 14.81
C MET A 244 10.98 -16.69 14.69
N THR A 245 11.34 -17.74 13.94
CA THR A 245 12.71 -17.94 13.48
C THR A 245 13.06 -17.01 12.32
N VAL A 246 14.36 -16.82 12.09
CA VAL A 246 14.87 -16.01 10.96
C VAL A 246 14.32 -16.50 9.62
N ARG A 247 14.36 -17.82 9.38
CA ARG A 247 13.87 -18.46 8.16
C ARG A 247 12.37 -18.27 8.00
N GLU A 248 11.59 -18.46 9.07
CA GLU A 248 10.14 -18.27 9.02
C GLU A 248 9.78 -16.81 8.71
N SER A 249 10.49 -15.85 9.31
CA SER A 249 10.25 -14.42 9.06
C SER A 249 10.55 -14.01 7.62
N LEU A 250 11.65 -14.51 7.06
CA LEU A 250 11.99 -14.28 5.65
C LEU A 250 11.03 -14.99 4.70
N LEU A 251 10.64 -16.23 5.00
CA LEU A 251 9.64 -16.95 4.21
C LEU A 251 8.30 -16.21 4.24
N PHE A 252 7.85 -15.77 5.41
CA PHE A 252 6.63 -14.98 5.55
C PHE A 252 6.67 -13.71 4.69
N SER A 253 7.78 -12.98 4.74
CA SER A 253 7.99 -11.80 3.90
C SER A 253 8.03 -12.16 2.40
N ALA A 254 8.67 -13.27 2.03
CA ALA A 254 8.76 -13.75 0.67
C ALA A 254 7.38 -14.16 0.12
N TYR A 255 6.54 -14.81 0.93
CA TYR A 255 5.18 -15.17 0.54
C TYR A 255 4.33 -13.95 0.22
N LEU A 256 4.46 -12.88 1.00
CA LEU A 256 3.64 -11.66 0.85
C LEU A 256 4.17 -10.68 -0.21
N ARG A 257 5.49 -10.62 -0.41
CA ARG A 257 6.14 -9.61 -1.27
C ARG A 257 6.55 -10.14 -2.63
N LEU A 258 6.71 -11.45 -2.81
CA LEU A 258 7.10 -12.03 -4.11
C LEU A 258 5.87 -12.39 -4.94
N PRO A 259 5.96 -12.29 -6.29
CA PRO A 259 4.86 -12.62 -7.19
C PRO A 259 4.25 -14.00 -6.93
N ASP A 260 2.95 -14.13 -7.18
CA ASP A 260 2.22 -15.41 -7.07
C ASP A 260 2.57 -16.37 -8.22
N SER A 261 3.15 -15.86 -9.31
CA SER A 261 3.70 -16.69 -10.39
C SER A 261 4.90 -17.54 -9.95
N MET A 262 5.58 -17.14 -8.86
CA MET A 262 6.71 -17.88 -8.32
C MET A 262 6.22 -19.03 -7.43
N THR A 263 6.70 -20.24 -7.72
CA THR A 263 6.38 -21.43 -6.93
C THR A 263 6.94 -21.34 -5.52
N LEU A 264 6.35 -22.10 -4.58
CA LEU A 264 6.87 -22.18 -3.21
C LEU A 264 8.35 -22.60 -3.18
N ARG A 265 8.73 -23.58 -4.00
CA ARG A 265 10.12 -24.05 -4.05
C ARG A 265 11.08 -22.93 -4.43
N GLU A 266 10.76 -22.14 -5.44
CA GLU A 266 11.56 -20.98 -5.86
C GLU A 266 11.61 -19.90 -4.77
N LYS A 267 10.50 -19.65 -4.06
CA LYS A 267 10.50 -18.71 -2.91
C LYS A 267 11.44 -19.19 -1.80
N ILE A 268 11.46 -20.49 -1.49
CA ILE A 268 12.35 -21.10 -0.49
C ILE A 268 13.82 -21.00 -0.94
N GLU A 269 14.12 -21.33 -2.20
CA GLU A 269 15.46 -21.25 -2.77
C GLU A 269 15.99 -19.81 -2.77
N ARG A 270 15.13 -18.83 -3.06
CA ARG A 270 15.47 -17.41 -2.96
C ARG A 270 15.76 -16.99 -1.52
N VAL A 271 14.94 -17.38 -0.55
CA VAL A 271 15.21 -17.11 0.88
C VAL A 271 16.54 -17.70 1.32
N GLN A 272 16.83 -18.94 0.90
CA GLN A 272 18.10 -19.60 1.21
C GLN A 272 19.31 -18.87 0.59
N THR A 273 19.14 -18.31 -0.61
CA THR A 273 20.18 -17.50 -1.26
C THR A 273 20.41 -16.19 -0.50
N ILE A 274 19.34 -15.51 -0.09
CA ILE A 274 19.45 -14.27 0.68
C ILE A 274 20.11 -14.52 2.05
N LEU A 275 19.77 -15.61 2.75
CA LEU A 275 20.41 -15.98 4.02
C LEU A 275 21.93 -16.10 3.90
N ARG A 276 22.43 -16.67 2.79
CA ARG A 276 23.87 -16.74 2.47
C ARG A 276 24.48 -15.38 2.23
N VAL A 277 23.81 -14.56 1.42
CA VAL A 277 24.28 -13.21 1.08
C VAL A 277 24.45 -12.35 2.34
N VAL A 278 23.50 -12.42 3.28
CA VAL A 278 23.57 -11.66 4.54
C VAL A 278 24.28 -12.39 5.68
N GLN A 279 24.90 -13.54 5.40
CA GLN A 279 25.65 -14.35 6.39
C GLN A 279 24.82 -14.68 7.65
N LEU A 280 23.60 -15.21 7.44
CA LEU A 280 22.68 -15.65 8.49
C LEU A 280 22.28 -17.13 8.39
N ASP A 281 22.96 -17.94 7.57
CA ASP A 281 22.64 -19.37 7.44
C ASP A 281 22.70 -20.13 8.76
N ASP A 282 23.75 -19.91 9.55
CA ASP A 282 23.94 -20.58 10.84
C ASP A 282 22.85 -20.22 11.85
N ALA A 283 22.28 -19.02 11.70
CA ALA A 283 21.21 -18.51 12.56
C ALA A 283 19.81 -18.68 11.94
N ALA A 284 19.68 -19.36 10.80
CA ALA A 284 18.43 -19.42 10.04
C ALA A 284 17.26 -20.02 10.85
N ASN A 285 17.54 -20.99 11.71
CA ASN A 285 16.54 -21.65 12.55
C ASN A 285 16.55 -21.12 14.00
N THR A 286 17.27 -20.03 14.27
CA THR A 286 17.28 -19.35 15.57
C THR A 286 16.08 -18.43 15.67
N ILE A 287 15.48 -18.35 16.87
CA ILE A 287 14.40 -17.41 17.18
C ILE A 287 14.96 -15.98 17.15
N ILE A 288 14.22 -15.04 16.57
CA ILE A 288 14.65 -13.64 16.47
C ILE A 288 14.86 -13.03 17.86
N GLY A 289 13.91 -13.28 18.77
CA GLY A 289 13.93 -12.84 20.16
C GLY A 289 13.91 -11.32 20.32
N GLY A 290 13.76 -10.85 21.55
CA GLY A 290 13.79 -9.42 21.83
C GLY A 290 13.40 -9.08 23.26
N LEU A 291 13.49 -7.79 23.55
CA LEU A 291 13.32 -7.29 24.91
C LEU A 291 11.86 -7.40 25.35
N LEU A 292 10.90 -7.28 24.42
CA LEU A 292 9.48 -7.29 24.73
C LEU A 292 8.98 -8.69 25.10
N SER A 293 9.46 -9.73 24.40
CA SER A 293 9.16 -11.13 24.70
C SER A 293 10.02 -11.70 25.83
N GLY A 294 11.14 -11.06 26.18
CA GLY A 294 12.14 -11.59 27.11
C GLY A 294 12.90 -12.80 26.55
N LEU A 295 12.70 -13.15 25.28
CA LEU A 295 13.36 -14.28 24.63
C LEU A 295 14.75 -13.87 24.15
N LYS A 296 15.77 -14.63 24.57
CA LYS A 296 17.11 -14.52 23.99
C LYS A 296 17.06 -15.04 22.55
N GLY A 297 17.58 -14.25 21.61
CA GLY A 297 17.60 -14.59 20.19
C GLY A 297 18.82 -13.98 19.51
N LEU A 298 18.59 -13.37 18.35
CA LEU A 298 19.63 -12.73 17.54
C LEU A 298 20.30 -11.56 18.27
N SER A 299 21.60 -11.39 18.01
CA SER A 299 22.33 -10.17 18.32
C SER A 299 21.81 -8.97 17.52
N GLY A 300 22.10 -7.74 17.96
CA GLY A 300 21.71 -6.52 17.24
C GLY A 300 22.21 -6.49 15.80
N GLY A 301 23.47 -6.87 15.56
CA GLY A 301 24.04 -6.94 14.21
C GLY A 301 23.36 -7.97 13.32
N GLN A 302 22.98 -9.13 13.88
CA GLN A 302 22.23 -10.14 13.14
C GLN A 302 20.80 -9.67 12.80
N LYS A 303 20.12 -8.99 13.73
CA LYS A 303 18.81 -8.37 13.47
C LYS A 303 18.89 -7.34 12.36
N ARG A 304 19.96 -6.54 12.34
CA ARG A 304 20.18 -5.56 11.29
C ARG A 304 20.37 -6.20 9.91
N ARG A 305 21.15 -7.28 9.85
CA ARG A 305 21.32 -8.08 8.62
C ARG A 305 20.01 -8.73 8.17
N LEU A 306 19.14 -9.12 9.10
CA LEU A 306 17.80 -9.63 8.79
C LEU A 306 16.88 -8.56 8.18
N SER A 307 16.98 -7.30 8.63
CA SER A 307 16.24 -6.19 8.01
C SER A 307 16.68 -5.95 6.58
N ILE A 308 17.99 -5.97 6.35
CA ILE A 308 18.56 -5.87 5.00
C ILE A 308 18.09 -7.04 4.14
N ALA A 309 18.14 -8.27 4.66
CA ALA A 309 17.67 -9.48 3.97
C ALA A 309 16.21 -9.37 3.52
N THR A 310 15.35 -8.84 4.38
CA THR A 310 13.92 -8.64 4.09
C THR A 310 13.70 -7.72 2.90
N GLU A 311 14.52 -6.67 2.77
CA GLU A 311 14.47 -5.77 1.61
C GLU A 311 15.06 -6.40 0.35
N LEU A 312 16.15 -7.15 0.47
CA LEU A 312 16.81 -7.83 -0.65
C LEU A 312 15.97 -8.94 -1.30
N LEU A 313 14.93 -9.46 -0.62
CA LEU A 313 14.03 -10.47 -1.20
C LEU A 313 13.44 -10.04 -2.55
N ARG A 314 13.14 -8.75 -2.72
CA ARG A 314 12.55 -8.21 -3.97
C ARG A 314 13.60 -7.91 -5.04
N LEU A 315 14.88 -8.16 -4.79
CA LEU A 315 16.00 -7.81 -5.68
C LEU A 315 15.92 -6.35 -6.16
N PRO A 316 15.87 -5.37 -5.23
CA PRO A 316 15.73 -3.97 -5.60
C PRO A 316 16.97 -3.49 -6.37
N SER A 317 16.81 -2.57 -7.32
CA SER A 317 17.94 -1.91 -8.00
C SER A 317 18.58 -0.80 -7.18
N VAL A 318 17.89 -0.35 -6.12
CA VAL A 318 18.36 0.67 -5.18
C VAL A 318 18.02 0.23 -3.75
N LEU A 319 19.04 0.25 -2.89
CA LEU A 319 18.91 -0.02 -1.47
C LEU A 319 19.28 1.23 -0.65
N ILE A 320 18.32 1.72 0.12
CA ILE A 320 18.47 2.89 0.99
C ILE A 320 18.45 2.41 2.44
N LEU A 321 19.43 2.85 3.25
CA LEU A 321 19.54 2.48 4.65
C LEU A 321 19.63 3.73 5.52
N ASP A 322 18.75 3.82 6.51
CA ASP A 322 18.80 4.89 7.51
C ASP A 322 19.56 4.43 8.75
N GLU A 323 20.73 5.03 8.99
CA GLU A 323 21.66 4.81 10.12
C GLU A 323 21.90 3.32 10.46
N PRO A 324 22.34 2.48 9.51
CA PRO A 324 22.41 1.04 9.72
C PRO A 324 23.50 0.57 10.70
N THR A 325 24.43 1.44 11.07
CA THR A 325 25.47 1.16 12.08
C THR A 325 25.08 1.63 13.48
N SER A 326 23.90 2.26 13.64
CA SER A 326 23.47 2.78 14.94
C SER A 326 23.17 1.64 15.91
N GLY A 327 23.67 1.75 17.14
CA GLY A 327 23.46 0.73 18.18
C GLY A 327 24.24 -0.57 18.00
N LEU A 328 25.14 -0.65 17.00
CA LEU A 328 26.02 -1.81 16.78
C LEU A 328 27.40 -1.57 17.41
N ASP A 329 28.04 -2.67 17.83
CA ASP A 329 29.46 -2.63 18.15
C ASP A 329 30.30 -2.38 16.88
N SER A 330 31.56 -2.01 17.06
CA SER A 330 32.43 -1.64 15.94
C SER A 330 32.71 -2.77 14.97
N THR A 331 32.83 -3.99 15.47
CA THR A 331 33.14 -5.15 14.64
C THR A 331 31.92 -5.52 13.80
N SER A 332 30.73 -5.56 14.41
CA SER A 332 29.48 -5.77 13.68
C SER A 332 29.20 -4.68 12.65
N SER A 333 29.50 -3.41 12.98
CA SER A 333 29.35 -2.28 12.06
C SER A 333 30.27 -2.42 10.85
N LEU A 334 31.54 -2.76 11.06
CA LEU A 334 32.52 -2.96 9.99
C LEU A 334 32.08 -4.08 9.05
N LEU A 335 31.72 -5.25 9.61
CA LEU A 335 31.26 -6.40 8.81
C LEU A 335 29.99 -6.07 8.01
N LEU A 336 29.06 -5.30 8.59
CA LEU A 336 27.86 -4.87 7.90
C LEU A 336 28.18 -3.97 6.71
N VAL A 337 29.05 -2.96 6.90
CA VAL A 337 29.41 -2.04 5.82
C VAL A 337 30.22 -2.74 4.73
N GLN A 338 31.11 -3.68 5.08
CA GLN A 338 31.80 -4.53 4.12
C GLN A 338 30.82 -5.36 3.27
N MET A 339 29.79 -5.93 3.90
CA MET A 339 28.74 -6.66 3.19
C MET A 339 27.96 -5.74 2.23
N LEU A 340 27.59 -4.52 2.65
CA LEU A 340 26.94 -3.53 1.79
C LEU A 340 27.83 -3.11 0.61
N ALA A 341 29.12 -2.89 0.84
CA ALA A 341 30.08 -2.56 -0.21
C ALA A 341 30.23 -3.71 -1.21
N SER A 342 30.26 -4.96 -0.73
CA SER A 342 30.28 -6.16 -1.58
C SER A 342 29.01 -6.26 -2.43
N LEU A 343 27.84 -6.00 -1.86
CA LEU A 343 26.56 -5.99 -2.58
C LEU A 343 26.55 -4.93 -3.69
N ALA A 344 26.97 -3.71 -3.37
CA ALA A 344 27.09 -2.64 -4.36
C ALA A 344 28.00 -3.08 -5.51
N ASN A 345 29.24 -3.43 -5.21
CA ASN A 345 30.28 -3.68 -6.21
C ASN A 345 30.01 -4.91 -7.08
N GLN A 346 29.51 -6.01 -6.49
CA GLN A 346 29.32 -7.26 -7.22
C GLN A 346 28.00 -7.34 -7.98
N GLN A 347 26.93 -6.73 -7.44
CA GLN A 347 25.59 -6.81 -8.03
C GLN A 347 25.21 -5.56 -8.84
N GLY A 348 26.08 -4.53 -8.87
CA GLY A 348 25.77 -3.26 -9.51
C GLY A 348 24.66 -2.47 -8.79
N LEU A 349 24.38 -2.83 -7.54
CA LEU A 349 23.34 -2.24 -6.72
C LEU A 349 23.72 -0.81 -6.32
N THR A 350 22.77 0.12 -6.40
CA THR A 350 22.95 1.47 -5.85
C THR A 350 22.65 1.43 -4.36
N VAL A 351 23.66 1.63 -3.52
CA VAL A 351 23.49 1.57 -2.06
C VAL A 351 23.73 2.95 -1.47
N VAL A 352 22.72 3.46 -0.75
CA VAL A 352 22.79 4.76 -0.07
C VAL A 352 22.57 4.54 1.42
N SER A 353 23.48 5.05 2.25
CA SER A 353 23.38 4.91 3.70
C SER A 353 23.57 6.27 4.38
N THR A 354 22.76 6.58 5.39
CA THR A 354 23.11 7.65 6.34
C THR A 354 24.02 7.08 7.42
N ILE A 355 25.06 7.82 7.80
CA ILE A 355 25.97 7.42 8.88
C ILE A 355 26.29 8.62 9.78
N HIS A 356 26.43 8.37 11.09
CA HIS A 356 26.78 9.38 12.08
C HIS A 356 28.10 8.99 12.75
N GLN A 357 29.15 9.78 12.52
CA GLN A 357 30.49 9.62 13.12
C GLN A 357 31.09 8.20 12.95
N PRO A 358 31.35 7.74 11.71
CA PRO A 358 31.99 6.45 11.49
C PRO A 358 33.44 6.45 11.98
N ARG A 359 33.97 5.27 12.30
CA ARG A 359 35.42 5.09 12.45
C ARG A 359 36.10 5.20 11.08
N ALA A 360 37.39 5.57 11.05
CA ALA A 360 38.16 5.71 9.82
C ALA A 360 38.06 4.47 8.91
N GLU A 361 38.22 3.27 9.48
CA GLU A 361 38.11 2.00 8.76
C GLU A 361 36.75 1.80 8.06
N ILE A 362 35.66 2.29 8.66
CA ILE A 362 34.32 2.23 8.07
C ILE A 362 34.16 3.30 7.01
N PHE A 363 34.69 4.50 7.25
CA PHE A 363 34.66 5.62 6.32
C PHE A 363 35.36 5.26 5.00
N ASP A 364 36.50 4.57 5.06
CA ASP A 364 37.28 4.18 3.88
C ASP A 364 36.58 3.15 2.97
N LEU A 365 35.49 2.53 3.43
CA LEU A 365 34.68 1.60 2.62
C LEU A 365 33.64 2.32 1.75
N PHE A 366 33.35 3.59 2.02
CA PHE A 366 32.42 4.37 1.23
C PHE A 366 33.10 4.93 -0.02
N HIS A 367 32.37 4.94 -1.13
CA HIS A 367 32.89 5.38 -2.41
C HIS A 367 32.61 6.86 -2.67
N ASP A 368 31.47 7.38 -2.18
CA ASP A 368 30.98 8.75 -2.36
C ASP A 368 30.52 9.35 -1.02
#